data_AF-A0A7C1AAC2-F1
#
_entry.id   AF-A0A7C1AAC2-F1
#
_cell.length_a   1.000
_cell.length_b   1.000
_cell.length_c   1.000
_cell.angle_alpha   90.00
_cell.angle_beta   90.00
_cell.angle_gamma   90.00
#
_symmetry.space_group_name_H-M   'P 1'
#
loop_
_entity.id
_entity.type
_entity.pdbx_description
1 polymer ?
#
loop_
_entity_poly.entity_id
_entity_poly.type
_entity_poly.pdbx_seq_one_letter_code
_entity_poly.pdbx_strand_id
1 'polypeptide(L)'
;MILRYTCPGVDRECHRVLVRLTRLWKREGRSWEVLLEAVFDTNVFSGSSTLFGIGRCWTSVTPYLHPRRMKKKFTVTDQILRECKERALPEIRHLARLPLIKMQDRELRPIHFHRFRAKRGLVRPDTRGGFWRIEFAGPVQGPLAPGFACHFGLGLFGRGG
;
A
#
# COMPACT_ATOMS: atom_id res chain seq x y z
N MET A 1 10.63 7.24 13.04
CA MET A 1 10.57 7.42 11.58
C MET A 1 9.21 6.95 11.05
N ILE A 2 8.39 7.86 10.50
CA ILE A 2 7.13 7.51 9.82
C ILE A 2 7.39 7.65 8.32
N LEU A 3 7.52 6.54 7.60
CA LEU A 3 7.62 6.58 6.14
C LEU A 3 6.22 6.75 5.55
N ARG A 4 5.98 7.83 4.81
CA ARG A 4 4.74 8.05 4.05
C ARG A 4 5.06 8.08 2.56
N TYR A 5 4.45 7.17 1.83
CA TYR A 5 4.34 7.29 0.39
C TYR A 5 3.17 8.22 0.05
N THR A 6 3.43 9.20 -0.81
CA THR A 6 2.42 10.08 -1.38
C THR A 6 2.32 9.81 -2.88
N CYS A 7 1.10 9.72 -3.41
CA CYS A 7 0.86 9.65 -4.86
C CYS A 7 1.52 10.84 -5.60
N PRO A 8 1.72 10.74 -6.93
CA PRO A 8 2.22 11.85 -7.73
C PRO A 8 1.38 13.11 -7.50
N GLY A 9 2.02 14.22 -7.20
CA GLY A 9 1.35 15.48 -6.83
C GLY A 9 2.05 16.33 -5.77
N VAL A 10 3.15 15.84 -5.17
CA VAL A 10 4.06 16.68 -4.39
C VAL A 10 4.92 17.48 -5.38
N ASP A 11 4.38 18.60 -5.84
CA ASP A 11 5.12 19.56 -6.64
C ASP A 11 6.11 20.36 -5.78
N ARG A 12 6.84 21.27 -6.43
CA ARG A 12 7.84 22.11 -5.77
C ARG A 12 7.24 22.98 -4.65
N GLU A 13 5.95 23.31 -4.78
CA GLU A 13 5.20 24.08 -3.80
C GLU A 13 4.87 23.23 -2.57
N CYS A 14 4.41 22.00 -2.77
CA CYS A 14 4.21 21.03 -1.69
C CYS A 14 5.52 20.75 -0.94
N HIS A 15 6.64 20.63 -1.65
CA HIS A 15 7.97 20.47 -1.04
C HIS A 15 8.32 21.68 -0.15
N ARG A 16 8.09 22.90 -0.64
CA ARG A 16 8.32 24.14 0.12
C ARG A 16 7.50 24.18 1.40
N VAL A 17 6.23 23.76 1.35
CA VAL A 17 5.36 23.71 2.52
C VAL A 17 5.83 22.63 3.51
N LEU A 18 6.21 21.45 3.03
CA LEU A 18 6.69 20.35 3.89
C LEU A 18 7.97 20.71 4.64
N VAL A 19 8.92 21.39 3.99
CA VAL A 19 10.16 21.86 4.63
C VAL A 19 9.86 22.86 5.75
N ARG A 20 8.79 23.65 5.61
CA ARG A 20 8.37 24.66 6.61
C ARG A 20 7.49 24.09 7.71
N LEU A 21 6.99 22.86 7.57
CA LEU A 21 6.14 22.23 8.56
C LEU A 21 6.99 21.79 9.76
N THR A 22 6.97 22.58 10.82
CA THR A 22 7.69 22.29 12.07
C THR A 22 6.78 21.80 13.20
N ARG A 23 5.46 22.01 13.07
CA ARG A 23 4.46 21.60 14.07
C ARG A 23 3.20 21.02 13.46
N LEU A 24 2.72 19.93 14.05
CA LEU A 24 1.39 19.36 13.80
C LEU A 24 0.52 19.53 15.03
N TRP A 25 -0.66 20.11 14.86
CA TRP A 25 -1.61 20.37 15.94
C TRP A 25 -2.63 19.25 16.07
N LYS A 26 -2.91 18.80 17.30
CA LYS A 26 -3.99 17.84 17.61
C LYS A 26 -5.25 18.57 18.05
N ARG A 27 -6.39 17.89 17.91
CA ARG A 27 -7.71 18.33 18.39
C ARG A 27 -7.77 18.65 19.89
N GLU A 28 -6.83 18.16 20.69
CA GLU A 28 -6.79 18.35 22.16
C GLU A 28 -5.80 19.46 22.57
N GLY A 29 -5.43 20.38 21.67
CA GLY A 29 -4.53 21.50 21.97
C GLY A 29 -3.04 21.13 22.09
N ARG A 30 -2.70 19.84 22.02
CA ARG A 30 -1.31 19.35 22.00
C ARG A 30 -0.69 19.52 20.62
N SER A 31 0.56 19.97 20.55
CA SER A 31 1.36 19.98 19.33
C SER A 31 2.39 18.87 19.32
N TRP A 32 2.75 18.42 18.12
CA TRP A 32 3.93 17.61 17.88
C TRP A 32 4.92 18.45 17.08
N GLU A 33 6.15 18.55 17.58
CA GLU A 33 7.25 19.05 16.77
C GLU A 33 7.64 17.98 15.77
N VAL A 34 7.78 18.38 14.51
CA VAL A 34 8.11 17.50 13.41
C VAL A 34 9.27 18.08 12.64
N LEU A 35 10.14 17.19 12.17
CA LEU A 35 11.24 17.51 11.28
C LEU A 35 11.06 16.69 10.00
N LEU A 36 11.16 17.35 8.86
CA LEU A 36 11.27 16.65 7.59
C LEU A 36 12.68 16.07 7.47
N GLU A 37 12.81 14.75 7.60
CA GLU A 37 14.12 14.08 7.50
C GLU A 37 14.66 14.12 6.06
N ALA A 38 13.84 13.76 5.07
CA ALA A 38 14.24 13.79 3.67
C ALA A 38 13.04 13.63 2.72
N VAL A 39 13.24 14.01 1.46
CA VAL A 39 12.35 13.72 0.33
C VAL A 39 13.21 13.12 -0.79
N PHE A 40 12.76 12.00 -1.34
CA PHE A 40 13.48 11.28 -2.39
C PHE A 40 12.56 10.95 -3.55
N ASP A 41 13.12 10.91 -4.76
CA ASP A 41 12.44 10.31 -5.90
C ASP A 41 12.37 8.78 -5.72
N THR A 42 11.26 8.18 -6.13
CA THR A 42 11.05 6.73 -6.00
C THR A 42 12.12 5.89 -6.71
N ASN A 43 12.75 6.41 -7.76
CA ASN A 43 13.76 5.72 -8.54
C ASN A 43 15.06 5.50 -7.75
N VAL A 44 15.33 6.31 -6.73
CA VAL A 44 16.51 6.14 -5.84
C VAL A 44 16.49 4.78 -5.14
N PHE A 45 15.30 4.23 -4.89
CA PHE A 45 15.13 2.95 -4.19
C PHE A 45 14.94 1.75 -5.13
N SER A 46 14.96 1.97 -6.45
CA SER A 46 14.70 0.91 -7.44
C SER A 46 15.73 -0.24 -7.40
N GLY A 47 16.97 0.05 -6.98
CA GLY A 47 18.03 -0.95 -6.84
C GLY A 47 18.11 -1.63 -5.46
N SER A 48 17.53 -1.02 -4.42
CA SER A 48 17.65 -1.47 -3.02
C SER A 48 16.36 -2.05 -2.44
N SER A 49 15.23 -1.91 -3.14
CA SER A 49 13.93 -2.39 -2.67
C SER A 49 13.09 -2.97 -3.81
N THR A 50 12.37 -4.04 -3.50
CA THR A 50 11.39 -4.61 -4.43
C THR A 50 10.12 -3.76 -4.52
N LEU A 51 9.85 -2.88 -3.55
CA LEU A 51 8.66 -2.03 -3.57
C LEU A 51 8.70 -0.95 -4.65
N PHE A 52 9.90 -0.52 -5.07
CA PHE A 52 10.09 0.57 -6.01
C PHE A 52 10.63 0.07 -7.35
N GLY A 53 10.41 0.85 -8.41
CA GLY A 53 10.85 0.56 -9.78
C GLY A 53 9.76 -0.04 -10.67
N ILE A 54 10.13 -0.32 -11.91
CA ILE A 54 9.24 -0.84 -12.95
C ILE A 54 9.18 -2.37 -12.88
N GLY A 55 7.97 -2.94 -12.96
CA GLY A 55 7.77 -4.39 -13.03
C GLY A 55 6.42 -4.78 -13.61
N ARG A 56 6.32 -6.01 -14.14
CA ARG A 56 5.03 -6.60 -14.59
C ARG A 56 4.45 -7.55 -13.55
N CYS A 57 5.30 -8.18 -12.76
CA CYS A 57 4.93 -9.14 -11.72
C CYS A 57 5.06 -8.49 -10.34
N TRP A 58 3.99 -8.54 -9.55
CA TRP A 58 3.93 -7.92 -8.24
C TRP A 58 3.32 -8.90 -7.23
N THR A 59 3.98 -9.10 -6.11
CA THR A 59 3.55 -10.02 -5.05
C THR A 59 3.39 -9.27 -3.74
N SER A 60 2.32 -9.57 -3.00
CA SER A 60 2.07 -8.94 -1.71
C SER A 60 3.25 -9.12 -0.74
N VAL A 61 3.63 -8.04 -0.08
CA VAL A 61 4.57 -7.99 1.05
C VAL A 61 3.80 -7.82 2.35
N THR A 62 2.62 -7.18 2.30
CA THR A 62 1.68 -7.12 3.42
C THR A 62 0.26 -7.47 2.95
N PRO A 63 -0.64 -7.92 3.85
CA PRO A 63 -1.96 -8.39 3.43
C PRO A 63 -2.78 -7.26 2.81
N TYR A 64 -3.36 -7.52 1.64
CA TYR A 64 -4.40 -6.67 1.06
C TYR A 64 -5.70 -6.86 1.84
N LEU A 65 -6.29 -5.76 2.28
CA LEU A 65 -7.61 -5.71 2.90
C LEU A 65 -8.60 -5.10 1.93
N HIS A 66 -9.69 -5.80 1.61
CA HIS A 66 -10.63 -5.29 0.62
C HIS A 66 -11.44 -4.09 1.16
N PRO A 67 -11.55 -2.97 0.42
CA PRO A 67 -12.12 -1.72 0.92
C PRO A 67 -13.65 -1.70 0.96
N ARG A 68 -14.34 -2.66 0.32
CA ARG A 68 -15.79 -2.72 0.25
C ARG A 68 -16.29 -4.10 0.67
N ARG A 69 -17.52 -4.21 1.18
CA ARG A 69 -18.08 -5.51 1.60
C ARG A 69 -18.21 -6.41 0.38
N MET A 70 -17.85 -7.69 0.54
CA MET A 70 -18.07 -8.69 -0.49
C MET A 70 -19.57 -8.91 -0.75
N LYS A 71 -19.92 -9.15 -2.01
CA LYS A 71 -21.26 -9.58 -2.45
C LYS A 71 -21.10 -10.79 -3.37
N LYS A 72 -22.20 -11.51 -3.66
CA LYS A 72 -22.19 -12.71 -4.52
C LYS A 72 -21.51 -12.49 -5.89
N LYS A 73 -21.65 -11.30 -6.47
CA LYS A 73 -21.04 -10.88 -7.75
C LYS A 73 -19.96 -9.80 -7.59
N PHE A 74 -19.40 -9.66 -6.39
CA PHE A 74 -18.37 -8.67 -6.08
C PHE A 74 -17.42 -9.23 -5.03
N THR A 75 -16.51 -10.06 -5.52
CA THR A 75 -15.49 -10.80 -4.78
C THR A 75 -14.28 -9.93 -4.46
N VAL A 76 -13.27 -10.52 -3.83
CA VAL A 76 -11.98 -9.84 -3.58
C VAL A 76 -11.25 -9.56 -4.91
N THR A 77 -11.31 -10.50 -5.85
CA THR A 77 -10.74 -10.36 -7.20
C THR A 77 -11.36 -9.18 -7.95
N ASP A 78 -12.69 -9.06 -7.93
CA ASP A 78 -13.40 -7.96 -8.59
C ASP A 78 -13.00 -6.60 -8.00
N GLN A 79 -12.72 -6.55 -6.69
CA GLN A 79 -12.23 -5.34 -6.04
C GLN A 79 -10.81 -4.98 -6.47
N ILE A 80 -9.90 -5.95 -6.56
CA ILE A 80 -8.52 -5.72 -7.02
C ILE A 80 -8.51 -5.21 -8.47
N LEU A 81 -9.29 -5.86 -9.36
CA LEU A 81 -9.43 -5.44 -10.76
C LEU A 81 -9.95 -4.01 -10.86
N ARG A 82 -11.00 -3.70 -10.08
CA ARG A 82 -11.58 -2.36 -10.05
C ARG A 82 -10.60 -1.31 -9.54
N GLU A 83 -9.86 -1.58 -8.46
CA GLU A 83 -8.86 -0.64 -7.93
C GLU A 83 -7.73 -0.41 -8.93
N CYS A 84 -7.28 -1.44 -9.63
CA CYS A 84 -6.25 -1.29 -10.67
C CYS A 84 -6.76 -0.43 -11.83
N LYS A 85 -8.00 -0.66 -12.28
CA LYS A 85 -8.65 0.16 -13.32
C LYS A 85 -8.83 1.61 -12.88
N GLU A 86 -9.31 1.85 -11.65
CA GLU A 86 -9.50 3.20 -11.09
C GLU A 86 -8.18 3.99 -10.99
N ARG A 87 -7.04 3.29 -10.95
CA ARG A 87 -5.68 3.86 -10.92
C ARG A 87 -5.03 3.94 -12.30
N ALA A 88 -5.77 3.65 -13.38
CA ALA A 88 -5.26 3.58 -14.74
C ALA A 88 -4.04 2.65 -14.90
N LEU A 89 -3.99 1.57 -14.10
CA LEU A 89 -2.97 0.53 -14.27
C LEU A 89 -3.30 -0.33 -15.49
N PRO A 90 -2.28 -0.95 -16.13
CA PRO A 90 -2.49 -1.91 -17.19
C PRO A 90 -3.44 -3.05 -16.76
N GLU A 91 -3.99 -3.75 -17.75
CA GLU A 91 -4.83 -4.91 -17.51
C GLU A 91 -4.08 -6.00 -16.72
N ILE A 92 -4.78 -6.69 -15.83
CA ILE A 92 -4.24 -7.85 -15.10
C ILE A 92 -4.42 -9.09 -15.95
N ARG A 93 -3.32 -9.73 -16.35
CA ARG A 93 -3.32 -11.02 -17.08
C ARG A 93 -3.47 -12.20 -16.14
N HIS A 94 -2.86 -12.12 -14.97
CA HIS A 94 -2.92 -13.19 -13.98
C HIS A 94 -3.09 -12.62 -12.57
N LEU A 95 -4.02 -13.21 -11.82
CA LEU A 95 -4.25 -12.88 -10.43
C LEU A 95 -4.41 -14.16 -9.63
N ALA A 96 -3.46 -14.41 -8.72
CA ALA A 96 -3.47 -15.60 -7.87
C ALA A 96 -3.46 -15.21 -6.39
N ARG A 97 -4.27 -15.91 -5.59
CA ARG A 97 -4.24 -15.80 -4.14
C ARG A 97 -3.11 -16.67 -3.59
N LEU A 98 -2.34 -16.11 -2.67
CA LEU A 98 -1.28 -16.84 -1.96
C LEU A 98 -1.73 -17.16 -0.52
N PRO A 99 -1.48 -18.38 -0.02
CA PRO A 99 -1.84 -18.74 1.35
C PRO A 99 -0.91 -18.10 2.39
N LEU A 100 0.34 -17.85 2.01
CA LEU A 100 1.41 -17.26 2.82
C LEU A 100 2.39 -16.50 1.93
N ILE A 101 3.26 -15.72 2.55
CA ILE A 101 4.41 -15.07 1.92
C ILE A 101 5.68 -15.42 2.70
N LYS A 102 6.83 -15.39 2.05
CA LYS A 102 8.13 -15.50 2.71
C LYS A 102 8.70 -14.10 2.96
N MET A 103 9.09 -13.84 4.21
CA MET A 103 9.81 -12.65 4.59
C MET A 103 11.03 -13.09 5.38
N GLN A 104 12.22 -12.91 4.78
CA GLN A 104 13.46 -13.53 5.28
C GLN A 104 13.25 -15.05 5.45
N ASP A 105 13.60 -15.61 6.61
CA ASP A 105 13.48 -17.05 6.89
C ASP A 105 12.12 -17.45 7.48
N ARG A 106 11.10 -16.60 7.35
CA ARG A 106 9.78 -16.83 7.96
C ARG A 106 8.66 -16.85 6.94
N GLU A 107 7.80 -17.86 7.07
CA GLU A 107 6.51 -17.90 6.38
C GLU A 107 5.46 -17.14 7.19
N LEU A 108 4.88 -16.11 6.57
CA LEU A 108 3.89 -15.26 7.21
C LEU A 108 2.51 -15.49 6.59
N ARG A 109 1.51 -15.61 7.48
CA ARG A 109 0.08 -15.61 7.13
C ARG A 109 -0.51 -14.24 7.45
N PRO A 110 -1.67 -13.87 6.87
CA PRO A 110 -2.29 -12.57 7.17
C PRO A 110 -2.51 -12.32 8.67
N ILE A 111 -2.75 -13.38 9.45
CA ILE A 111 -2.94 -13.28 10.90
C ILE A 111 -1.71 -12.77 11.68
N HIS A 112 -0.51 -12.92 11.12
CA HIS A 112 0.73 -12.41 11.73
C HIS A 112 0.87 -10.88 11.60
N PHE A 113 0.00 -10.23 10.83
CA PHE A 113 0.01 -8.78 10.65
C PHE A 113 -1.04 -8.10 11.53
N HIS A 114 -0.65 -6.95 12.08
CA HIS A 114 -1.59 -6.05 12.73
C HIS A 114 -2.49 -5.37 11.69
N ARG A 115 -3.67 -5.95 11.47
CA ARG A 115 -4.60 -5.54 10.40
C ARG A 115 -5.67 -4.54 10.86
N PHE A 116 -5.76 -4.26 12.15
CA PHE A 116 -6.87 -3.49 12.68
C PHE A 116 -6.51 -2.67 13.92
N ARG A 117 -6.99 -1.44 13.92
CA ARG A 117 -7.04 -0.61 15.13
C ARG A 117 -8.33 -0.88 15.90
N ALA A 118 -8.24 -1.06 17.22
CA ALA A 118 -9.40 -1.05 18.09
C ALA A 118 -9.91 0.39 18.23
N LYS A 119 -11.00 0.72 17.56
CA LYS A 119 -11.75 1.97 17.76
C LYS A 119 -13.23 1.62 17.83
N ARG A 120 -13.92 2.10 18.87
CA ARG A 120 -15.35 1.85 19.10
C ARG A 120 -16.15 2.33 17.87
N GLY A 121 -17.03 1.48 17.33
CA GLY A 121 -17.89 1.77 16.18
C GLY A 121 -17.25 1.65 14.79
N LEU A 122 -15.96 1.28 14.68
CA LEU A 122 -15.33 1.12 13.36
C LEU A 122 -15.67 -0.25 12.76
N VAL A 123 -16.67 -0.29 11.87
CA VAL A 123 -17.01 -1.48 11.08
C VAL A 123 -16.11 -1.55 9.85
N ARG A 124 -15.29 -2.59 9.76
CA ARG A 124 -14.41 -2.82 8.61
C ARG A 124 -15.03 -3.81 7.63
N PRO A 125 -14.90 -3.59 6.31
CA PRO A 125 -15.36 -4.53 5.31
C PRO A 125 -14.58 -5.86 5.34
N ASP A 126 -13.29 -5.80 5.67
CA ASP A 126 -12.39 -6.95 5.78
C ASP A 126 -11.63 -6.91 7.11
N THR A 127 -11.48 -8.07 7.74
CA THR A 127 -10.66 -8.30 8.94
C THR A 127 -9.64 -9.42 8.77
N ARG A 128 -9.70 -10.15 7.65
CA ARG A 128 -8.86 -11.30 7.36
C ARG A 128 -7.70 -10.91 6.47
N GLY A 129 -7.98 -10.20 5.39
CA GLY A 129 -7.01 -9.90 4.34
C GLY A 129 -6.54 -11.13 3.58
N GLY A 130 -5.76 -10.87 2.54
CA GLY A 130 -5.16 -11.92 1.72
C GLY A 130 -3.87 -11.45 1.05
N PHE A 131 -3.06 -12.42 0.68
CA PHE A 131 -1.89 -12.18 -0.17
C PHE A 131 -2.22 -12.55 -1.60
N TRP A 132 -1.64 -11.81 -2.53
CA TRP A 132 -1.93 -11.91 -3.95
C TRP A 132 -0.65 -11.75 -4.76
N ARG A 133 -0.60 -12.46 -5.89
CA ARG A 133 0.33 -12.23 -6.98
C ARG A 133 -0.45 -11.68 -8.16
N ILE A 134 0.03 -10.58 -8.72
CA ILE A 134 -0.57 -9.86 -9.84
C ILE A 134 0.46 -9.83 -10.97
N GLU A 135 0.02 -10.20 -12.17
CA GLU A 135 0.77 -10.01 -13.41
C GLU A 135 0.01 -9.05 -14.32
N PHE A 136 0.65 -7.96 -14.69
CA PHE A 136 0.10 -6.94 -15.58
C PHE A 136 0.51 -7.18 -17.04
N ALA A 137 -0.36 -6.81 -17.97
CA ALA A 137 -0.10 -6.87 -19.40
C ALA A 137 1.02 -5.91 -19.85
N GLY A 138 1.24 -4.84 -19.08
CA GLY A 138 2.28 -3.83 -19.32
C GLY A 138 3.11 -3.54 -18.06
N PRO A 139 4.26 -2.85 -18.23
CA PRO A 139 5.07 -2.42 -17.10
C PRO A 139 4.30 -1.46 -16.19
N VAL A 140 4.47 -1.62 -14.88
CA VAL A 140 3.88 -0.77 -13.85
C VAL A 140 4.99 -0.18 -12.99
N GLN A 141 4.94 1.12 -12.73
CA GLN A 141 5.84 1.79 -11.79
C GLN A 141 5.32 1.60 -10.37
N GLY A 142 6.15 1.06 -9.48
CA GLY A 142 5.87 0.97 -8.05
C GLY A 142 6.07 2.29 -7.31
N PRO A 143 5.60 2.36 -6.04
CA PRO A 143 5.03 1.27 -5.26
C PRO A 143 3.54 1.00 -5.53
N LEU A 144 3.17 -0.28 -5.45
CA LEU A 144 1.78 -0.72 -5.52
C LEU A 144 1.20 -0.97 -4.13
N ALA A 145 0.22 -0.14 -3.76
CA ALA A 145 -0.43 -0.19 -2.45
C ALA A 145 -1.97 -0.12 -2.56
N PRO A 146 -2.66 -1.12 -3.13
CA PRO A 146 -4.13 -1.18 -3.14
C PRO A 146 -4.72 -1.56 -1.78
N GLY A 147 -6.01 -1.31 -1.64
CA GLY A 147 -6.82 -1.77 -0.52
C GLY A 147 -6.95 -0.82 0.66
N PHE A 148 -7.71 -1.28 1.63
CA PHE A 148 -7.93 -0.57 2.89
C PHE A 148 -6.66 -0.53 3.74
N ALA A 149 -6.46 0.60 4.42
CA ALA A 149 -5.31 0.85 5.30
C ALA A 149 -3.93 0.76 4.61
N CYS A 150 -3.87 0.93 3.29
CA CYS A 150 -2.61 0.89 2.56
C CYS A 150 -1.61 1.99 2.98
N HIS A 151 -2.13 3.15 3.39
CA HIS A 151 -1.36 4.25 3.98
C HIS A 151 -0.75 3.93 5.35
N PHE A 152 -1.13 2.81 5.97
CA PHE A 152 -0.51 2.28 7.21
C PHE A 152 0.41 1.08 6.93
N GLY A 153 0.77 0.84 5.67
CA GLY A 153 1.68 -0.25 5.28
C GLY A 153 1.00 -1.59 5.03
N LEU A 154 -0.33 -1.66 4.96
CA LEU A 154 -1.06 -2.85 4.48
C LEU A 154 -1.20 -2.83 2.95
N GLY A 155 -1.53 -3.97 2.34
CA GLY A 155 -1.72 -4.09 0.90
C GLY A 155 -0.53 -3.66 0.04
N LEU A 156 0.70 -3.72 0.56
CA LEU A 156 1.91 -3.41 -0.20
C LEU A 156 2.28 -4.59 -1.10
N PHE A 157 2.73 -4.31 -2.31
CA PHE A 157 3.26 -5.29 -3.25
C PHE A 157 4.68 -4.92 -3.67
N GLY A 158 5.56 -5.91 -3.69
CA GLY A 158 6.91 -5.81 -4.22
C GLY A 158 7.00 -6.51 -5.57
N ARG A 159 7.92 -6.05 -6.42
CA ARG A 159 8.26 -6.71 -7.68
C ARG A 159 8.68 -8.16 -7.39
N GLY A 160 7.98 -9.09 -8.04
CA GLY A 160 8.42 -10.48 -8.09
C GLY A 160 9.49 -10.61 -9.17
N GLY A 161 10.61 -11.24 -8.83
CA GLY A 161 11.53 -11.80 -9.83
C GLY A 161 10.88 -12.91 -10.64
#